data_AF-A0A7K7VLB6-F1
#
_entry.id   AF-A0A7K7VLB6-F1
#
_cell.length_a   1.000
_cell.length_b   1.000
_cell.length_c   1.000
_cell.angle_alpha   90.00
_cell.angle_beta   90.00
_cell.angle_gamma   90.00
#
_symmetry.space_group_name_H-M   'P 1'
#
loop_
_entity.id
_entity.type
_entity.pdbx_description
1 polymer ?
#
loop_
_entity_poly.entity_id
_entity_poly.type
_entity_poly.pdbx_seq_one_letter_code
_entity_poly.pdbx_strand_id
1 'polypeptide(L)'
;GSSNACEKTSFAFLRQELPVRLSNIMKEINLLPDRVLRTPSVQLVQSWYVQSLLDIMEFLDRDPEDQATLGQFTDALVTIRNRHNDVVPTMAQGVIEYKEAYGDDPVSNHNIQYFLDRFYLSRISIRMLLNQHTLLFDGSTNPAHPKHIGSIDPHCGVANVVRDAYNMAKLLCDKYYMASPELEIEEVN
;
A
#
# COMPACT_ATOMS: atom_id res chain seq x y z
N GLY A 1 -12.98 20.89 2.36
CA GLY A 1 -12.25 19.77 1.75
C GLY A 1 -13.20 18.64 1.41
N SER A 2 -13.72 17.95 2.43
CA SER A 2 -14.68 16.83 2.29
C SER A 2 -16.03 17.21 1.67
N SER A 3 -16.46 18.46 1.78
CA SER A 3 -17.75 18.96 1.25
C SER A 3 -17.93 18.86 -0.27
N ASN A 4 -16.84 18.63 -1.03
CA ASN A 4 -16.86 18.49 -2.48
C ASN A 4 -16.46 17.08 -2.97
N ALA A 5 -16.33 16.11 -2.06
CA ALA A 5 -15.98 14.75 -2.43
C ALA A 5 -17.16 14.07 -3.16
N CYS A 6 -16.91 13.52 -4.34
CA CYS A 6 -17.91 12.82 -5.14
C CYS A 6 -17.56 11.33 -5.23
N GLU A 7 -18.31 10.50 -4.51
CA GLU A 7 -18.11 9.05 -4.46
C GLU A 7 -18.21 8.41 -5.85
N LYS A 8 -19.21 8.81 -6.65
CA LYS A 8 -19.43 8.31 -8.01
C LYS A 8 -18.23 8.55 -8.93
N THR A 9 -17.64 9.73 -8.85
CA THR A 9 -16.43 10.07 -9.62
C THR A 9 -15.23 9.26 -9.14
N SER A 10 -15.10 9.06 -7.83
CA SER A 10 -14.05 8.23 -7.26
C SER A 10 -14.19 6.76 -7.69
N PHE A 11 -15.39 6.20 -7.63
CA PHE A 11 -15.73 4.86 -8.11
C PHE A 11 -15.38 4.71 -9.60
N ALA A 12 -15.88 5.61 -10.45
CA ALA A 12 -15.65 5.55 -11.90
C ALA A 12 -14.16 5.61 -12.26
N PHE A 13 -13.38 6.40 -11.52
CA PHE A 13 -11.93 6.44 -11.67
C PHE A 13 -11.26 5.14 -11.20
N LEU A 14 -11.53 4.70 -9.97
CA LEU A 14 -10.83 3.59 -9.33
C LEU A 14 -11.13 2.24 -9.97
N ARG A 15 -12.37 2.01 -10.44
CA ARG A 15 -12.72 0.77 -11.14
C ARG A 15 -11.94 0.58 -12.44
N GLN A 16 -11.39 1.65 -13.02
CA GLN A 16 -10.52 1.61 -14.20
C GLN A 16 -9.04 1.66 -13.85
N GLU A 17 -8.65 2.55 -12.92
CA GLU A 17 -7.25 2.78 -12.57
C GLU A 17 -6.64 1.61 -11.78
N LEU A 18 -7.39 1.00 -10.85
CA LEU A 18 -6.88 -0.11 -10.04
C LEU A 18 -6.53 -1.34 -10.90
N PRO A 19 -7.38 -1.82 -11.83
CA PRO A 19 -7.02 -2.90 -12.73
C PRO A 19 -5.77 -2.61 -13.58
N VAL A 20 -5.59 -1.36 -14.03
CA VAL A 20 -4.40 -0.94 -14.78
C VAL A 20 -3.14 -1.10 -13.92
N ARG A 21 -3.15 -0.58 -12.68
CA ARG A 21 -1.98 -0.67 -11.78
C ARG A 21 -1.68 -2.11 -11.36
N LEU A 22 -2.72 -2.88 -11.02
CA LEU A 22 -2.59 -4.30 -10.66
C LEU A 22 -2.03 -5.11 -11.84
N SER A 23 -2.54 -4.90 -13.05
CA SER A 23 -2.07 -5.61 -14.24
C SER A 23 -0.61 -5.27 -14.57
N ASN A 24 -0.22 -4.00 -14.50
CA ASN A 24 1.15 -3.58 -14.74
C ASN A 24 2.12 -4.26 -13.76
N ILE A 25 1.81 -4.25 -12.46
CA ILE A 25 2.72 -4.87 -11.50
C ILE A 25 2.71 -6.40 -11.58
N MET A 26 1.58 -7.04 -11.90
CA MET A 26 1.53 -8.47 -12.19
C MET A 26 2.42 -8.84 -13.39
N LYS A 27 2.48 -8.00 -14.42
CA LYS A 27 3.39 -8.20 -15.55
C LYS A 27 4.86 -8.07 -15.12
N GLU A 28 5.19 -7.08 -14.31
CA GLU A 28 6.55 -6.92 -13.77
C GLU A 28 6.98 -8.09 -12.88
N ILE A 29 6.08 -8.61 -12.04
CA ILE A 29 6.35 -9.81 -11.25
C ILE A 29 6.74 -10.96 -12.17
N ASN A 30 6.01 -11.17 -13.27
CA ASN A 30 6.29 -12.24 -14.24
C ASN A 30 7.60 -12.06 -15.03
N LEU A 31 8.27 -10.90 -14.91
CA LEU A 31 9.60 -10.66 -15.49
C LEU A 31 10.74 -10.98 -14.51
N LEU A 32 10.43 -11.35 -13.26
CA LEU A 32 11.43 -11.83 -12.33
C LEU A 32 12.07 -13.13 -12.83
N PRO A 33 13.31 -13.44 -12.42
CA PRO A 33 13.93 -14.72 -12.71
C PRO A 33 13.05 -15.89 -12.25
N ASP A 34 12.94 -16.94 -13.07
CA ASP A 34 12.15 -18.15 -12.76
C ASP A 34 12.41 -18.72 -11.36
N ARG A 35 13.66 -18.63 -10.90
CA ARG A 35 14.08 -19.10 -9.56
C ARG A 35 13.39 -18.33 -8.43
N VAL A 36 13.20 -17.02 -8.60
CA VAL A 36 12.47 -16.16 -7.66
C VAL A 36 10.96 -16.40 -7.78
N LEU A 37 10.46 -16.51 -9.02
CA LEU A 37 9.04 -16.76 -9.29
C LEU A 37 8.50 -18.07 -8.70
N ARG A 38 9.36 -19.08 -8.56
CA ARG A 38 9.01 -20.39 -7.99
C ARG A 38 9.02 -20.42 -6.46
N THR A 39 9.45 -19.35 -5.81
CA THR A 39 9.43 -19.29 -4.34
C THR A 39 7.97 -19.23 -3.85
N PRO A 40 7.57 -20.07 -2.88
CA PRO A 40 6.18 -20.12 -2.39
C PRO A 40 5.63 -18.75 -1.98
N SER A 41 6.48 -17.92 -1.39
CA SER A 41 6.10 -16.58 -0.95
C SER A 41 5.77 -15.63 -2.12
N VAL A 42 6.53 -15.68 -3.22
CA VAL A 42 6.22 -14.88 -4.42
C VAL A 42 4.93 -15.36 -5.09
N GLN A 43 4.71 -16.67 -5.16
CA GLN A 43 3.47 -17.25 -5.71
C GLN A 43 2.24 -16.86 -4.88
N LEU A 44 2.37 -16.82 -3.56
CA LEU A 44 1.31 -16.36 -2.67
C LEU A 44 0.95 -14.89 -2.96
N VAL A 45 1.95 -14.02 -3.09
CA VAL A 45 1.72 -12.62 -3.46
C VAL A 45 1.04 -12.52 -4.84
N GLN A 46 1.50 -13.26 -5.84
CA GLN A 46 0.83 -13.29 -7.16
C GLN A 46 -0.65 -13.63 -7.04
N SER A 47 -0.99 -14.65 -6.25
CA SER A 47 -2.37 -15.09 -6.05
C SER A 47 -3.25 -13.97 -5.47
N TRP A 48 -2.72 -13.18 -4.54
CA TRP A 48 -3.43 -12.03 -3.98
C TRP A 48 -3.68 -10.93 -5.00
N TYR A 49 -2.71 -10.63 -5.86
CA TYR A 49 -2.88 -9.66 -6.93
C TYR A 49 -3.90 -10.13 -7.97
N VAL A 50 -3.87 -11.41 -8.37
CA VAL A 50 -4.86 -12.02 -9.26
C VAL A 50 -6.26 -11.90 -8.67
N GLN A 51 -6.45 -12.32 -7.42
CA GLN A 51 -7.76 -12.26 -6.78
C GLN A 51 -8.27 -10.82 -6.69
N SER A 52 -7.40 -9.88 -6.34
CA SER A 52 -7.79 -8.45 -6.22
C SER A 52 -8.14 -7.84 -7.57
N LEU A 53 -7.49 -8.27 -8.65
CA LEU A 53 -7.87 -7.86 -10.01
C LEU A 53 -9.27 -8.38 -10.36
N LEU A 54 -9.54 -9.67 -10.11
CA LEU A 54 -10.85 -10.27 -10.38
C LEU A 54 -11.95 -9.58 -9.57
N ASP A 55 -11.72 -9.32 -8.28
CA ASP A 55 -12.68 -8.63 -7.41
C ASP A 55 -13.07 -7.24 -7.99
N ILE A 56 -12.10 -6.46 -8.49
CA ILE A 56 -12.40 -5.15 -9.08
C ILE A 56 -13.07 -5.27 -10.45
N MET A 57 -12.72 -6.29 -11.23
CA MET A 57 -13.30 -6.50 -12.56
C MET A 57 -14.82 -6.72 -12.53
N GLU A 58 -15.37 -7.23 -11.42
CA GLU A 58 -16.82 -7.38 -11.22
C GLU A 58 -17.59 -6.04 -11.25
N PHE A 59 -16.88 -4.91 -11.10
CA PHE A 59 -17.43 -3.56 -11.05
C PHE A 59 -17.34 -2.77 -12.36
N LEU A 60 -16.67 -3.31 -13.39
CA LEU A 60 -16.44 -2.59 -14.65
C LEU A 60 -17.75 -2.17 -15.34
N ASP A 61 -18.71 -3.09 -15.40
CA ASP A 61 -20.00 -2.88 -16.08
C ASP A 61 -21.14 -2.47 -15.12
N ARG A 62 -20.82 -2.18 -13.85
CA ARG A 62 -21.84 -1.78 -12.85
C ARG A 62 -22.23 -0.31 -13.01
N ASP A 63 -23.47 0.00 -12.65
CA ASP A 63 -24.00 1.36 -12.74
C ASP A 63 -23.46 2.23 -11.59
N PRO A 64 -22.75 3.35 -11.87
CA PRO A 64 -22.26 4.28 -10.84
C PRO A 64 -23.37 5.04 -10.11
N GLU A 65 -24.62 5.02 -10.61
CA GLU A 65 -25.76 5.66 -9.94
C GLU A 65 -26.38 4.78 -8.85
N ASP A 66 -26.13 3.47 -8.88
CA ASP A 66 -26.64 2.52 -7.89
C ASP A 66 -25.85 2.60 -6.56
N GLN A 67 -26.54 3.01 -5.50
CA GLN A 67 -25.97 3.11 -4.15
C GLN A 67 -25.51 1.77 -3.58
N ALA A 68 -26.18 0.67 -3.93
CA ALA A 68 -25.77 -0.66 -3.47
C ALA A 68 -24.42 -1.05 -4.08
N THR A 69 -24.22 -0.74 -5.37
CA THR A 69 -22.94 -0.92 -6.07
C THR A 69 -21.80 -0.13 -5.40
N LEU A 70 -22.04 1.13 -5.02
CA LEU A 70 -21.02 1.97 -4.37
C LEU A 70 -20.59 1.41 -3.00
N GLY A 71 -21.57 0.98 -2.18
CA GLY A 71 -21.30 0.33 -0.90
C GLY A 71 -20.49 -0.96 -1.06
N GLN A 72 -20.92 -1.84 -1.97
CA GLN A 72 -20.21 -3.09 -2.29
C GLN A 72 -18.79 -2.84 -2.80
N PHE A 73 -18.58 -1.78 -3.58
CA PHE A 73 -17.26 -1.40 -4.05
C PHE A 73 -16.34 -0.99 -2.89
N THR A 74 -16.83 -0.17 -1.96
CA THR A 74 -16.09 0.22 -0.76
C THR A 74 -15.70 -1.01 0.07
N ASP A 75 -16.62 -1.95 0.27
CA ASP A 75 -16.36 -3.21 0.98
C ASP A 75 -15.28 -4.06 0.27
N ALA A 76 -15.33 -4.13 -1.07
CA ALA A 76 -14.32 -4.80 -1.87
C ALA A 76 -12.94 -4.12 -1.71
N LEU A 77 -12.87 -2.79 -1.71
CA LEU A 77 -11.62 -2.05 -1.48
C LEU A 77 -11.03 -2.32 -0.09
N VAL A 78 -11.88 -2.38 0.95
CA VAL A 78 -11.47 -2.75 2.31
C VAL A 78 -10.91 -4.17 2.34
N THR A 79 -11.59 -5.11 1.67
CA THR A 79 -11.15 -6.52 1.57
C THR A 79 -9.80 -6.64 0.87
N ILE A 80 -9.62 -5.93 -0.25
CA ILE A 80 -8.35 -5.89 -0.99
C ILE A 80 -7.24 -5.28 -0.13
N ARG A 81 -7.50 -4.16 0.56
CA ARG A 81 -6.54 -3.53 1.47
C ARG A 81 -6.07 -4.52 2.55
N ASN A 82 -7.00 -5.27 3.14
CA ASN A 82 -6.70 -6.24 4.20
C ASN A 82 -5.90 -7.44 3.67
N ARG A 83 -6.29 -7.98 2.51
CA ARG A 83 -5.55 -9.07 1.82
C ARG A 83 -4.10 -8.69 1.55
N HIS A 84 -3.84 -7.43 1.25
CA HIS A 84 -2.51 -6.92 0.89
C HIS A 84 -1.67 -6.47 2.09
N ASN A 85 -2.12 -6.63 3.34
CA ASN A 85 -1.39 -6.15 4.51
C ASN A 85 0.03 -6.73 4.62
N ASP A 86 0.18 -8.03 4.36
CA ASP A 86 1.45 -8.75 4.54
C ASP A 86 2.29 -8.89 3.25
N VAL A 87 1.91 -8.20 2.17
CA VAL A 87 2.65 -8.25 0.91
C VAL A 87 4.13 -7.90 1.06
N VAL A 88 4.48 -6.93 1.91
CA VAL A 88 5.88 -6.52 2.11
C VAL A 88 6.70 -7.63 2.77
N PRO A 89 6.33 -8.12 3.98
CA PRO A 89 7.07 -9.21 4.60
C PRO A 89 7.04 -10.51 3.78
N THR A 90 5.93 -10.85 3.12
CA THR A 90 5.86 -12.04 2.27
C THR A 90 6.78 -11.91 1.04
N MET A 91 6.79 -10.78 0.34
CA MET A 91 7.72 -10.60 -0.78
C MET A 91 9.19 -10.67 -0.32
N ALA A 92 9.51 -10.07 0.83
CA ALA A 92 10.84 -10.17 1.42
C ALA A 92 11.22 -11.63 1.74
N GLN A 93 10.28 -12.42 2.27
CA GLN A 93 10.47 -13.84 2.51
C GLN A 93 10.78 -14.61 1.22
N GLY A 94 10.13 -14.27 0.10
CA GLY A 94 10.44 -14.87 -1.20
C GLY A 94 11.86 -14.60 -1.69
N VAL A 95 12.39 -13.39 -1.42
CA VAL A 95 13.79 -13.06 -1.73
C VAL A 95 14.75 -13.83 -0.82
N ILE A 96 14.41 -14.02 0.46
CA ILE A 96 15.19 -14.84 1.40
C ILE A 96 15.20 -16.31 0.94
N GLU A 97 14.03 -16.88 0.61
CA GLU A 97 13.88 -18.24 0.07
C GLU A 97 14.77 -18.46 -1.17
N TYR A 98 14.78 -17.48 -2.08
CA TYR A 98 15.66 -17.51 -3.25
C TYR A 98 17.15 -17.49 -2.85
N LYS A 99 17.54 -16.58 -1.96
CA LYS A 99 18.95 -16.41 -1.55
C LYS A 99 19.47 -17.65 -0.83
N GLU A 100 18.67 -18.27 0.02
CA GLU A 100 19.03 -19.51 0.73
C GLU A 100 19.18 -20.70 -0.22
N ALA A 101 18.33 -20.79 -1.24
CA ALA A 101 18.34 -21.91 -2.18
C ALA A 101 19.43 -21.80 -3.27
N TYR A 102 19.74 -20.58 -3.73
CA TYR A 102 20.58 -20.38 -4.93
C TYR A 102 21.83 -19.53 -4.69
N GLY A 103 22.00 -18.96 -3.50
CA GLY A 103 23.12 -18.08 -3.17
C GLY A 103 22.97 -16.68 -3.75
N ASP A 104 24.11 -15.97 -3.81
CA ASP A 104 24.19 -14.58 -4.21
C ASP A 104 24.68 -14.46 -5.66
N ASP A 105 23.87 -13.85 -6.54
CA ASP A 105 24.23 -13.58 -7.94
C ASP A 105 24.08 -12.08 -8.24
N PRO A 106 25.16 -11.36 -8.60
CA PRO A 106 25.12 -9.92 -8.79
C PRO A 106 24.11 -9.45 -9.86
N VAL A 107 23.94 -10.23 -10.94
CA VAL A 107 23.00 -9.89 -12.02
C VAL A 107 21.55 -10.03 -11.54
N SER A 108 21.23 -11.15 -10.89
CA SER A 108 19.91 -11.37 -10.30
C SER A 108 19.60 -10.34 -9.22
N ASN A 109 20.57 -9.98 -8.38
CA ASN A 109 20.40 -8.96 -7.34
C ASN A 109 20.04 -7.59 -7.92
N HIS A 110 20.70 -7.17 -9.00
CA HIS A 110 20.36 -5.91 -9.66
C HIS A 110 18.93 -5.93 -10.20
N ASN A 111 18.53 -7.03 -10.83
CA ASN A 111 17.17 -7.19 -11.38
C ASN A 111 16.11 -7.25 -10.27
N ILE A 112 16.39 -7.95 -9.17
CA ILE A 112 15.52 -8.02 -7.99
C ILE A 112 15.38 -6.64 -7.35
N GLN A 113 16.48 -5.91 -7.17
CA GLN A 113 16.44 -4.55 -6.61
C GLN A 113 15.56 -3.62 -7.46
N TYR A 114 15.80 -3.58 -8.77
CA TYR A 114 15.00 -2.78 -9.71
C TYR A 114 13.51 -3.14 -9.64
N PHE A 115 13.20 -4.43 -9.58
CA PHE A 115 11.82 -4.90 -9.42
C PHE A 115 11.23 -4.45 -8.08
N LEU A 116 11.93 -4.64 -6.96
CA LEU A 116 11.42 -4.34 -5.62
C LEU A 116 11.09 -2.86 -5.45
N ASP A 117 11.94 -1.97 -5.98
CA ASP A 117 11.69 -0.52 -5.93
C ASP A 117 10.37 -0.16 -6.63
N ARG A 118 10.15 -0.71 -7.83
CA ARG A 118 8.92 -0.49 -8.61
C ARG A 118 7.71 -1.16 -7.99
N PHE A 119 7.88 -2.36 -7.47
CA PHE A 119 6.85 -3.13 -6.78
C PHE A 119 6.33 -2.42 -5.54
N TYR A 120 7.22 -1.96 -4.67
CA TYR A 120 6.83 -1.28 -3.46
C TYR A 120 6.26 0.11 -3.73
N LEU A 121 6.77 0.85 -4.73
CA LEU A 121 6.18 2.12 -5.14
C LEU A 121 4.78 1.94 -5.71
N SER A 122 4.58 0.94 -6.59
CA SER A 122 3.26 0.59 -7.13
C SER A 122 2.29 0.26 -5.99
N ARG A 123 2.70 -0.55 -5.02
CA ARG A 123 1.88 -0.90 -3.85
C ARG A 123 1.53 0.32 -2.99
N ILE A 124 2.48 1.21 -2.71
CA ILE A 124 2.23 2.45 -1.97
C ILE A 124 1.14 3.27 -2.69
N SER A 125 1.25 3.36 -4.02
CA SER A 125 0.29 4.10 -4.84
C SER A 125 -1.11 3.48 -4.82
N ILE A 126 -1.22 2.15 -4.88
CA ILE A 126 -2.51 1.44 -4.77
C ILE A 126 -3.10 1.66 -3.38
N ARG A 127 -2.30 1.49 -2.32
CA ARG A 127 -2.76 1.71 -0.94
C ARG A 127 -3.20 3.16 -0.71
N MET A 128 -2.54 4.13 -1.33
CA MET A 128 -2.97 5.54 -1.30
C MET A 128 -4.37 5.70 -1.88
N LEU A 129 -4.64 5.13 -3.06
CA LEU A 129 -5.95 5.19 -3.70
C LEU A 129 -7.05 4.51 -2.87
N LEU A 130 -6.79 3.29 -2.37
CA LEU A 130 -7.73 2.55 -1.53
C LEU A 130 -8.04 3.32 -0.23
N ASN A 131 -7.01 3.84 0.44
CA ASN A 131 -7.17 4.60 1.68
C ASN A 131 -7.95 5.89 1.47
N GLN A 132 -7.69 6.63 0.39
CA GLN A 132 -8.41 7.87 0.09
C GLN A 132 -9.90 7.61 -0.10
N HIS A 133 -10.28 6.59 -0.87
CA HIS A 133 -11.69 6.26 -1.07
C HIS A 133 -12.36 5.83 0.24
N THR A 134 -11.79 4.84 0.92
CA THR A 134 -12.38 4.30 2.16
C THR A 134 -12.48 5.37 3.25
N LEU A 135 -11.45 6.19 3.48
CA LEU A 135 -11.49 7.24 4.51
C LEU A 135 -12.48 8.37 4.21
N LEU A 136 -12.86 8.56 2.94
CA LEU A 136 -13.82 9.60 2.55
C LEU A 136 -15.27 9.08 2.49
N PHE A 137 -15.48 7.80 2.17
CA PHE A 137 -16.81 7.28 1.79
C PHE A 137 -17.30 6.09 2.63
N ASP A 138 -16.49 5.46 3.49
CA ASP A 138 -16.87 4.31 4.35
C ASP A 138 -17.80 4.71 5.54
N GLY A 139 -18.37 5.92 5.53
CA GLY A 139 -19.25 6.44 6.59
C GLY A 139 -18.57 6.68 7.95
N SER A 140 -17.34 6.22 8.14
CA SER A 140 -16.53 6.42 9.33
C SER A 140 -15.70 7.71 9.19
N THR A 141 -16.12 8.77 9.87
CA THR A 141 -15.21 9.90 10.08
C THR A 141 -14.03 9.39 10.90
N ASN A 142 -12.80 9.57 10.42
CA ASN A 142 -11.61 9.18 11.18
C ASN A 142 -11.59 9.99 12.49
N PRO A 143 -11.93 9.40 13.66
CA PRO A 143 -12.13 10.16 14.88
C PRO A 143 -10.81 10.74 15.39
N ALA A 144 -9.69 10.10 15.04
CA ALA A 144 -8.36 10.51 15.44
C ALA A 144 -7.92 11.79 14.71
N HIS A 145 -8.35 11.99 13.46
CA HIS A 145 -7.92 13.11 12.62
C HIS A 145 -9.07 13.74 11.82
N PRO A 146 -10.03 14.40 12.48
CA PRO A 146 -11.23 14.95 11.81
C PRO A 146 -10.93 16.10 10.83
N LYS A 147 -9.71 16.65 10.84
CA LYS A 147 -9.27 17.73 9.94
C LYS A 147 -8.59 17.23 8.67
N HIS A 148 -8.30 15.93 8.57
CA HIS A 148 -7.67 15.35 7.39
C HIS A 148 -8.68 15.18 6.25
N ILE A 149 -8.18 15.23 5.02
CA ILE A 149 -8.93 14.88 3.82
C ILE A 149 -8.45 13.49 3.38
N GLY A 150 -9.22 12.46 3.74
CA GLY A 150 -8.75 11.08 3.65
C GLY A 150 -7.51 10.90 4.53
N SER A 151 -6.39 10.50 3.92
CA SER A 151 -5.08 10.38 4.59
C SER A 151 -4.16 11.59 4.40
N ILE A 152 -4.68 12.73 3.93
CA ILE A 152 -3.88 13.95 3.68
C ILE A 152 -4.17 14.99 4.77
N ASP A 153 -3.11 15.47 5.43
CA ASP A 153 -3.16 16.60 6.32
C ASP A 153 -2.82 17.91 5.56
N PRO A 154 -3.80 18.81 5.33
CA PRO A 154 -3.54 20.07 4.65
C PRO A 154 -2.68 21.05 5.46
N HIS A 155 -2.47 20.81 6.76
CA HIS A 155 -1.69 21.66 7.66
C HIS A 155 -0.64 20.83 8.41
N CYS A 156 -0.03 19.87 7.72
CA CYS A 156 0.98 18.97 8.28
C CYS A 156 2.14 19.76 8.92
N GLY A 157 2.26 19.71 10.24
CA GLY A 157 3.40 20.27 10.97
C GLY A 157 4.58 19.31 10.93
N VAL A 158 5.53 19.54 10.03
CA VAL A 158 6.69 18.65 9.81
C VAL A 158 7.44 18.35 11.12
N ALA A 159 7.70 19.37 11.95
CA ALA A 159 8.36 19.18 13.23
C ALA A 159 7.56 18.29 14.21
N ASN A 160 6.22 18.30 14.14
CA ASN A 160 5.39 17.41 14.96
C ASN A 160 5.57 15.96 14.51
N VAL A 161 5.55 15.70 13.20
CA VAL A 161 5.78 14.36 12.63
C VAL A 161 7.18 13.83 13.01
N VAL A 162 8.20 14.70 12.97
CA VAL A 162 9.56 14.35 13.42
C VAL A 162 9.57 13.98 14.91
N ARG A 163 8.92 14.77 15.77
CA ARG A 163 8.86 14.47 17.21
C ARG A 163 8.11 13.17 17.49
N ASP A 164 7.00 12.90 16.80
CA ASP A 164 6.22 11.66 16.97
C ASP A 164 7.05 10.43 16.56
N ALA A 165 7.73 10.51 15.42
CA ALA A 165 8.62 9.45 14.95
C ALA A 165 9.80 9.23 15.92
N TYR A 166 10.41 10.31 16.41
CA TYR A 166 11.47 10.25 17.41
C TYR A 166 10.98 9.60 18.71
N ASN A 167 9.83 9.99 19.24
CA ASN A 167 9.30 9.44 20.50
C ASN A 167 9.09 7.92 20.41
N MET A 168 8.57 7.42 19.28
CA MET A 168 8.41 5.99 19.06
C MET A 168 9.76 5.26 18.95
N ALA A 169 10.74 5.84 18.26
CA ALA A 169 12.08 5.29 18.16
C ALA A 169 12.82 5.31 19.51
N LYS A 170 12.70 6.41 20.26
CA LYS A 170 13.26 6.59 21.61
C LYS A 170 12.72 5.53 22.56
N LEU A 171 11.40 5.33 22.58
CA LEU A 171 10.76 4.30 23.40
C LEU A 171 11.31 2.90 23.11
N LEU A 172 11.52 2.57 21.83
CA LEU A 172 12.11 1.30 21.45
C LEU A 172 13.58 1.22 21.89
N CYS A 173 14.36 2.28 21.67
CA CYS A 173 15.76 2.35 22.04
C CYS A 173 15.96 2.19 23.55
N ASP A 174 15.23 2.97 24.36
CA ASP A 174 15.27 2.90 25.82
C ASP A 174 14.88 1.50 26.33
N LYS A 175 13.91 0.84 25.67
CA LYS A 175 13.50 -0.53 26.03
C LYS A 175 14.63 -1.55 25.82
N TYR A 176 15.44 -1.42 24.78
CA TYR A 176 16.50 -2.40 24.47
C TYR A 176 17.86 -2.03 25.06
N TYR A 177 18.14 -0.74 25.21
CA TYR A 177 19.48 -0.23 25.54
C TYR A 177 19.52 0.60 26.82
N MET A 178 18.37 0.83 27.48
CA MET A 178 18.24 1.63 28.72
C MET A 178 18.71 3.09 28.58
N ALA A 179 18.98 3.54 27.35
CA ALA A 179 19.42 4.89 27.03
C ALA A 179 19.13 5.20 25.56
N SER A 180 19.00 6.49 25.24
CA SER A 180 18.76 7.00 23.90
C SER A 180 19.32 8.42 23.77
N PRO A 181 19.74 8.84 22.56
CA PRO A 181 20.16 10.22 22.31
C PRO A 181 18.97 11.19 22.40
N GLU A 182 19.23 12.45 22.73
CA GLU A 182 18.25 13.54 22.73
C GLU A 182 17.97 14.07 21.32
N LEU A 183 16.81 14.71 21.14
CA LEU A 183 16.39 15.33 19.88
C LEU A 183 16.53 16.85 19.94
N GLU A 184 17.26 17.41 18.98
CA GLU A 184 17.29 18.85 18.69
C GLU A 184 16.68 19.10 17.31
N ILE A 185 15.76 20.06 17.19
CA ILE A 185 15.12 20.43 15.92
C ILE A 185 15.36 21.91 15.66
N GLU A 186 15.88 22.21 14.47
CA GLU A 186 16.02 23.56 13.94
C GLU A 186 15.20 23.66 12.65
N GLU A 187 14.37 24.71 12.54
CA GLU A 187 13.61 25.02 11.33
C GLU A 187 14.30 26.16 10.59
N VAL A 188 14.67 25.91 9.32
CA VAL A 188 15.26 26.91 8.44
C VAL A 188 14.18 27.37 7.47
N ASN A 189 13.79 28.65 7.57
CA ASN A 189 12.85 29.31 6.65
C ASN A 189 13.58 29.88 5.42
#